data_AF-A0A5E4R4B2-F1
#
_entry.id   AF-A0A5E4R4B2-F1
#
_cell.length_a   1.000
_cell.length_b   1.000
_cell.length_c   1.000
_cell.angle_alpha   90.00
_cell.angle_beta   90.00
_cell.angle_gamma   90.00
#
_symmetry.space_group_name_H-M   'P 1'
#
loop_
_entity.id
_entity.type
_entity.pdbx_description
1 polymer ?
#
loop_
_entity_poly.entity_id
_entity_poly.type
_entity_poly.pdbx_seq_one_letter_code
_entity_poly.pdbx_strand_id
1 'polypeptide(L)'
;MEDMARLALVEQGLKVAQNFGSVLCELLHNIDDILEYPYNNEFRTLKSDIIKDSLNCEAFKEYLKYIGFQAKQSGEFIYPKEECISKLRQAKEAIERKISLCCDPQTYTKIKIIPKSKKGTVDCSLKPVYVLKTNNKLLHHVQHLFNDVLKYEDKKLQQKARDLVPLVTLKLRALERMRAHQKKIKLGETKEHDMTFETALLLELMGWFKHRFFRWVNAPPCNDCGEVTEFLHITQFYWKSEVCDSEVVPHDARSHSFPT
;
A
#
# COMPACT_ATOMS: atom_id res chain seq x y z
N MET A 1 1.26 4.66 -22.91
CA MET A 1 1.45 4.28 -24.33
C MET A 1 2.91 4.33 -24.73
N GLU A 2 3.66 5.34 -24.27
CA GLU A 2 5.08 5.52 -24.61
C GLU A 2 5.99 4.37 -24.11
N ASP A 3 5.79 3.86 -22.88
CA ASP A 3 6.55 2.70 -22.37
C ASP A 3 6.44 1.45 -23.25
N MET A 4 5.24 1.15 -23.76
CA MET A 4 5.00 -0.04 -24.59
C MET A 4 5.70 0.07 -25.94
N ALA A 5 5.74 1.26 -26.53
CA ALA A 5 6.47 1.51 -27.77
C ALA A 5 7.98 1.36 -27.59
N ARG A 6 8.53 1.92 -26.50
CA ARG A 6 9.96 1.79 -26.16
C ARG A 6 10.33 0.34 -25.85
N LEU A 7 9.52 -0.37 -25.08
CA LEU A 7 9.72 -1.79 -24.79
C LEU A 7 9.65 -2.67 -26.05
N ALA A 8 8.84 -2.31 -27.06
CA ALA A 8 8.81 -3.01 -28.34
C ALA A 8 10.10 -2.79 -29.16
N LEU A 9 10.72 -1.60 -29.07
CA LEU A 9 12.03 -1.33 -29.69
C LEU A 9 13.14 -2.13 -28.99
N VAL A 10 13.09 -2.22 -27.65
CA VAL A 10 14.01 -3.06 -26.86
C VAL A 10 13.89 -4.54 -27.26
N GLU A 11 12.67 -5.04 -27.43
CA GLU A 11 12.40 -6.41 -27.90
C GLU A 11 13.01 -6.69 -29.27
N GLN A 12 12.95 -5.73 -30.20
CA GLN A 12 13.53 -5.85 -31.53
C GLN A 12 15.07 -5.84 -31.50
N GLY A 13 15.66 -5.05 -30.60
CA GLY A 13 17.11 -4.90 -30.47
C GLY A 13 17.82 -6.05 -29.74
N LEU A 14 17.10 -6.85 -28.94
CA LEU A 14 17.68 -7.93 -28.12
C LEU A 14 17.65 -9.33 -28.78
N LYS A 15 17.17 -9.45 -30.02
CA LYS A 15 16.85 -10.72 -30.71
C LYS A 15 17.99 -11.73 -30.93
N VAL A 16 19.25 -11.43 -30.60
CA VAL A 16 20.38 -12.29 -31.02
C VAL A 16 21.18 -12.95 -29.87
N ALA A 17 20.98 -12.61 -28.60
CA ALA A 17 21.77 -13.29 -27.53
C ALA A 17 21.11 -13.49 -26.16
N GLN A 18 20.01 -12.81 -25.82
CA GLN A 18 19.42 -12.89 -24.47
C GLN A 18 17.91 -13.01 -24.53
N ASN A 19 17.33 -13.86 -23.68
CA ASN A 19 15.88 -13.98 -23.54
C ASN A 19 15.35 -12.62 -23.06
N PHE A 20 14.77 -11.80 -23.94
CA PHE A 20 14.15 -10.51 -23.60
C PHE A 20 13.29 -10.59 -22.32
N GLY A 21 12.58 -11.69 -22.13
CA GLY A 21 11.82 -11.97 -20.91
C GLY A 21 12.66 -12.07 -19.63
N SER A 22 13.85 -12.69 -19.66
CA SER A 22 14.73 -12.74 -18.48
C SER A 22 15.29 -11.37 -18.13
N VAL A 23 15.63 -10.56 -19.13
CA VAL A 23 16.10 -9.18 -18.94
C VAL A 23 15.02 -8.33 -18.29
N LEU A 24 13.77 -8.43 -18.78
CA LEU A 24 12.65 -7.71 -18.18
C LEU A 24 12.32 -8.19 -16.77
N CYS A 25 12.39 -9.49 -16.50
CA CYS A 25 12.18 -10.04 -15.15
C CYS A 25 13.24 -9.54 -14.16
N GLU A 26 14.52 -9.53 -14.56
CA GLU A 26 15.62 -9.00 -13.75
C GLU A 26 15.46 -7.50 -13.51
N LEU A 27 15.12 -6.73 -14.54
CA LEU A 27 14.85 -5.30 -14.38
C LEU A 27 13.66 -5.06 -13.44
N LEU A 28 12.59 -5.85 -13.58
CA LEU A 28 11.42 -5.77 -12.71
C LEU A 28 11.78 -6.07 -11.26
N HIS A 29 12.61 -7.08 -11.00
CA HIS A 29 13.06 -7.40 -9.65
C HIS A 29 13.87 -6.26 -9.02
N ASN A 30 14.81 -5.65 -9.78
CA ASN A 30 15.57 -4.50 -9.30
C ASN A 30 14.65 -3.29 -9.03
N ILE A 31 13.64 -3.07 -9.88
CA ILE A 31 12.63 -2.03 -9.67
C ILE A 31 11.84 -2.31 -8.38
N ASP A 32 11.40 -3.54 -8.15
CA ASP A 32 10.68 -3.93 -6.94
C ASP A 32 11.52 -3.69 -5.67
N ASP A 33 12.81 -4.05 -5.69
CA ASP A 33 13.71 -3.83 -4.55
C ASP A 33 13.91 -2.33 -4.26
N ILE A 34 13.99 -1.48 -5.29
CA ILE A 34 14.06 -0.01 -5.14
C ILE A 34 12.75 0.54 -4.57
N LEU A 35 11.60 -0.01 -4.98
CA LEU A 35 10.27 0.40 -4.50
C LEU A 35 10.02 -0.03 -3.05
N GLU A 36 10.51 -1.21 -2.65
CA GLU A 36 10.37 -1.75 -1.29
C GLU A 36 11.36 -1.08 -0.31
N TYR A 37 12.58 -0.81 -0.75
CA TYR A 37 13.64 -0.21 0.09
C TYR A 37 14.24 1.08 -0.53
N PRO A 38 13.46 2.18 -0.65
CA PRO A 38 13.86 3.38 -1.38
C PRO A 38 15.06 4.13 -0.79
N TYR A 39 15.36 3.94 0.49
CA TYR A 39 16.49 4.61 1.16
C TYR A 39 17.80 3.83 1.11
N ASN A 40 17.77 2.57 0.67
CA ASN A 40 18.97 1.75 0.57
C ASN A 40 19.69 1.99 -0.76
N ASN A 41 20.96 2.38 -0.69
CA ASN A 41 21.77 2.69 -1.88
C ASN A 41 22.20 1.44 -2.65
N GLU A 42 22.20 0.27 -2.01
CA GLU A 42 22.69 -0.97 -2.61
C GLU A 42 21.74 -1.52 -3.68
N PHE A 43 20.44 -1.31 -3.50
CA PHE A 43 19.39 -1.75 -4.44
C PHE A 43 19.19 -0.78 -5.60
N ARG A 44 19.71 0.46 -5.50
CA ARG A 44 19.59 1.49 -6.54
C ARG A 44 20.53 1.30 -7.73
N THR A 45 21.44 0.34 -7.65
CA THR A 45 22.44 0.04 -8.69
C THR A 45 22.10 -1.26 -9.40
N LEU A 46 22.07 -1.24 -10.73
CA LEU A 46 21.84 -2.45 -11.53
C LEU A 46 23.12 -3.32 -11.57
N LYS A 47 23.16 -4.38 -10.75
CA LYS A 47 24.33 -5.25 -10.61
C LYS A 47 24.25 -6.58 -11.37
N SER A 48 23.05 -6.98 -11.82
CA SER A 48 22.81 -8.28 -12.45
C SER A 48 23.61 -8.42 -13.75
N ASP A 49 24.31 -9.55 -13.91
CA ASP A 49 25.14 -9.84 -15.08
C ASP A 49 24.29 -9.92 -16.36
N ILE A 50 23.04 -10.39 -16.25
CA ILE A 50 22.05 -10.41 -17.34
C ILE A 50 21.75 -8.98 -17.82
N ILE A 51 21.63 -8.03 -16.89
CA ILE A 51 21.39 -6.63 -17.25
C ILE A 51 22.63 -6.05 -17.92
N LYS A 52 23.83 -6.31 -17.41
CA LYS A 52 25.09 -5.84 -18.00
C LYS A 52 25.27 -6.33 -19.42
N ASP A 53 24.97 -7.60 -19.68
CA ASP A 53 25.07 -8.18 -21.02
C ASP A 53 24.03 -7.55 -21.98
N SER A 54 22.89 -7.09 -21.47
CA SER A 54 21.84 -6.38 -22.22
C SER A 54 22.17 -4.91 -22.52
N LEU A 55 23.12 -4.29 -21.80
CA LEU A 55 23.50 -2.89 -22.02
C LEU A 55 24.16 -2.66 -23.40
N ASN A 56 24.53 -3.71 -24.13
CA ASN A 56 25.00 -3.58 -25.51
C ASN A 56 23.89 -3.10 -26.47
N CYS A 57 22.61 -3.23 -26.08
CA CYS A 57 21.47 -2.73 -26.84
C CYS A 57 21.21 -1.24 -26.54
N GLU A 58 21.36 -0.38 -27.55
CA GLU A 58 21.12 1.06 -27.37
C GLU A 58 19.67 1.37 -27.00
N ALA A 59 18.70 0.66 -27.60
CA ALA A 59 17.28 0.81 -27.25
C ALA A 59 17.02 0.51 -25.76
N PHE A 60 17.75 -0.43 -25.16
CA PHE A 60 17.63 -0.76 -23.74
C PHE A 60 18.22 0.35 -22.85
N LYS A 61 19.38 0.90 -23.22
CA LYS A 61 19.97 2.06 -22.54
C LYS A 61 19.05 3.29 -22.58
N GLU A 62 18.43 3.56 -23.73
CA GLU A 62 17.47 4.65 -23.87
C GLU A 62 16.23 4.44 -23.01
N TYR A 63 15.75 3.20 -22.90
CA TYR A 63 14.65 2.86 -22.00
C TYR A 63 15.02 3.05 -20.52
N LEU A 64 16.21 2.63 -20.10
CA LEU A 64 16.71 2.86 -18.75
C LEU A 64 16.80 4.35 -18.42
N LYS A 65 17.29 5.18 -19.34
CA LYS A 65 17.30 6.64 -19.19
C LYS A 65 15.89 7.22 -19.10
N TYR A 66 14.94 6.71 -19.89
CA TYR A 66 13.55 7.17 -19.89
C TYR A 66 12.84 6.92 -18.56
N ILE A 67 13.09 5.77 -17.92
CA ILE A 67 12.47 5.42 -16.62
C ILE A 67 13.18 6.09 -15.43
N GLY A 68 14.33 6.74 -15.66
CA GLY A 68 15.06 7.54 -14.67
C GLY A 68 16.36 6.93 -14.13
N PHE A 69 16.92 5.91 -14.79
CA PHE A 69 18.30 5.47 -14.47
C PHE A 69 19.32 6.37 -15.16
N GLN A 70 20.37 6.73 -14.42
CA GLN A 70 21.49 7.49 -14.92
C GLN A 70 22.72 6.59 -15.08
N ALA A 71 23.41 6.74 -16.21
CA ALA A 71 24.68 6.06 -16.45
C ALA A 71 25.81 6.78 -15.70
N LYS A 72 26.53 6.07 -14.83
CA LYS A 72 27.77 6.57 -14.23
C LYS A 72 28.94 6.46 -15.22
N GLN A 73 30.00 7.21 -14.93
CA GLN A 73 31.28 7.17 -15.66
C GLN A 73 31.91 5.76 -15.70
N SER A 74 31.53 4.87 -14.79
CA SER A 74 31.96 3.46 -14.75
C SER A 74 31.18 2.51 -15.67
N GLY A 75 30.15 2.99 -16.38
CA GLY A 75 29.27 2.15 -17.22
C GLY A 75 28.12 1.47 -16.47
N GLU A 76 28.00 1.71 -15.16
CA GLU A 76 26.89 1.20 -14.33
C GLU A 76 25.68 2.16 -14.36
N PHE A 77 24.47 1.59 -14.32
CA PHE A 77 23.22 2.35 -14.24
C PHE A 77 22.72 2.42 -12.79
N ILE A 78 22.39 3.64 -12.36
CA ILE A 78 21.95 3.91 -10.98
C ILE A 78 20.71 4.77 -11.00
N TYR A 79 19.77 4.47 -10.11
CA TYR A 79 18.58 5.27 -9.88
C TYR A 79 18.85 6.38 -8.83
N PRO A 80 18.89 7.67 -9.22
CA PRO A 80 19.25 8.78 -8.33
C PRO A 80 18.26 8.97 -7.18
N LYS A 81 18.72 9.53 -6.06
CA LYS A 81 17.86 9.78 -4.88
C LYS A 81 16.89 10.91 -5.10
N GLU A 82 17.29 11.85 -5.94
CA GLU A 82 16.60 13.07 -6.29
C GLU A 82 15.48 12.81 -7.31
N GLU A 83 15.49 11.64 -7.95
CA GLU A 83 14.55 11.27 -9.00
C GLU A 83 13.26 10.69 -8.42
N CYS A 84 12.11 11.11 -8.96
CA CYS A 84 10.80 10.75 -8.43
C CYS A 84 10.40 9.32 -8.79
N ILE A 85 10.07 8.52 -7.78
CA ILE A 85 9.69 7.10 -7.89
C ILE A 85 8.40 6.88 -8.73
N SER A 86 7.62 7.93 -9.01
CA SER A 86 6.40 7.85 -9.81
C SER A 86 6.62 7.25 -11.20
N LYS A 87 7.72 7.59 -11.87
CA LYS A 87 8.12 7.02 -13.16
C LYS A 87 8.49 5.54 -13.05
N LEU A 88 9.13 5.15 -11.96
CA LEU A 88 9.52 3.77 -11.70
C LEU A 88 8.29 2.87 -11.46
N ARG A 89 7.24 3.40 -10.81
CA ARG A 89 5.95 2.69 -10.67
C ARG A 89 5.23 2.50 -12.00
N GLN A 90 5.23 3.52 -12.86
CA GLN A 90 4.66 3.43 -14.20
C GLN A 90 5.42 2.41 -15.06
N ALA A 91 6.76 2.41 -14.97
CA ALA A 91 7.63 1.45 -15.62
C ALA A 91 7.37 0.02 -15.13
N LYS A 92 7.20 -0.18 -13.81
CA LYS A 92 6.83 -1.48 -13.22
C LYS A 92 5.58 -2.06 -13.88
N GLU A 93 4.48 -1.30 -13.88
CA GLU A 93 3.23 -1.79 -14.48
C GLU A 93 3.37 -2.04 -15.99
N ALA A 94 4.17 -1.23 -16.69
CA ALA A 94 4.42 -1.42 -18.11
C ALA A 94 5.24 -2.69 -18.39
N ILE A 95 6.27 -2.97 -17.60
CA ILE A 95 7.10 -4.16 -17.71
C ILE A 95 6.28 -5.41 -17.35
N GLU A 96 5.49 -5.39 -16.28
CA GLU A 96 4.58 -6.50 -15.91
C GLU A 96 3.59 -6.82 -17.04
N ARG A 97 2.96 -5.79 -17.61
CA ARG A 97 2.07 -5.93 -18.78
C ARG A 97 2.80 -6.44 -20.02
N LYS A 98 4.07 -6.10 -20.22
CA LYS A 98 4.85 -6.58 -21.38
C LYS A 98 5.29 -8.03 -21.18
N ILE A 99 5.68 -8.41 -19.97
CA ILE A 99 6.02 -9.80 -19.61
C ILE A 99 4.80 -10.71 -19.82
N SER A 100 3.60 -10.27 -19.41
CA SER A 100 2.38 -11.07 -19.60
C SER A 100 1.99 -11.25 -21.07
N LEU A 101 2.42 -10.35 -21.97
CA LEU A 101 2.17 -10.43 -23.41
C LEU A 101 3.24 -11.23 -24.18
N CYS A 102 4.49 -11.24 -23.71
CA CYS A 102 5.63 -11.80 -24.45
C CYS A 102 6.14 -13.16 -23.92
N CYS A 103 5.78 -13.59 -22.72
CA CYS A 103 6.32 -14.82 -22.11
C CYS A 103 5.24 -15.89 -21.89
N ASP A 104 5.49 -17.11 -22.37
CA ASP A 104 4.66 -18.28 -22.06
C ASP A 104 4.61 -18.55 -20.53
N PRO A 105 3.47 -19.03 -19.98
CA PRO A 105 3.27 -19.22 -18.53
C PRO A 105 4.32 -20.11 -17.84
N GLN A 106 5.10 -20.90 -18.59
CA GLN A 106 6.10 -21.83 -18.05
C GLN A 106 7.43 -21.16 -17.69
N THR A 107 7.80 -20.02 -18.29
CA THR A 107 9.08 -19.35 -18.02
C THR A 107 9.00 -18.42 -16.81
N TYR A 108 7.87 -17.74 -16.62
CA TYR A 108 7.60 -16.92 -15.43
C TYR A 108 7.54 -17.77 -14.15
N THR A 109 7.11 -19.02 -14.26
CA THR A 109 7.06 -19.97 -13.14
C THR A 109 8.44 -20.52 -12.77
N LYS A 110 9.37 -20.69 -13.73
CA LYS A 110 10.76 -21.11 -13.45
C LYS A 110 11.62 -20.00 -12.83
N ILE A 111 11.41 -18.74 -13.19
CA ILE A 111 12.20 -17.60 -12.64
C ILE A 111 11.79 -17.25 -11.21
N LYS A 112 10.55 -17.55 -10.78
CA LYS A 112 10.17 -17.55 -9.34
C LYS A 112 10.84 -18.67 -8.52
N ILE A 113 11.46 -19.66 -9.18
CA ILE A 113 12.02 -20.87 -8.57
C ILE A 113 13.53 -20.94 -8.86
N ILE A 114 14.27 -19.93 -8.39
CA ILE A 114 15.64 -20.12 -7.90
C ILE A 114 15.57 -19.76 -6.41
N PRO A 115 16.10 -20.63 -5.53
CA PRO A 115 15.53 -20.80 -4.21
C PRO A 115 15.76 -19.58 -3.33
N LYS A 116 14.67 -18.89 -2.98
CA LYS A 116 14.54 -18.32 -1.65
C LYS A 116 14.76 -19.48 -0.67
N SER A 117 16.01 -19.62 -0.22
CA SER A 117 16.36 -20.52 0.88
C SER A 117 15.35 -20.29 2.00
N LYS A 118 14.59 -21.36 2.29
CA LYS A 118 13.55 -21.48 3.32
C LYS A 118 12.34 -20.56 3.19
N LYS A 119 11.47 -20.88 2.22
CA LYS A 119 10.03 -20.79 2.49
C LYS A 119 9.56 -22.09 3.14
N GLY A 120 9.60 -22.10 4.48
CA GLY A 120 8.36 -22.49 5.15
C GLY A 120 7.27 -21.55 4.65
N THR A 121 6.01 -21.93 4.74
CA THR A 121 4.91 -20.97 4.67
C THR A 121 5.11 -19.92 5.77
N VAL A 122 5.94 -18.91 5.49
CA VAL A 122 6.04 -17.71 6.28
C VAL A 122 4.84 -16.91 5.83
N ASP A 123 3.73 -17.19 6.49
CA ASP A 123 2.77 -16.16 6.79
C ASP A 123 3.59 -14.94 7.24
N CYS A 124 3.70 -13.91 6.39
CA CYS A 124 4.23 -12.61 6.79
C CYS A 124 3.22 -11.92 7.71
N SER A 125 2.69 -12.66 8.69
CA SER A 125 2.01 -12.06 9.82
C SER A 125 3.06 -11.24 10.54
N LEU A 126 2.94 -9.92 10.49
CA LEU A 126 3.64 -9.06 11.42
C LEU A 126 3.31 -9.55 12.83
N LYS A 127 4.32 -10.00 13.57
CA LYS A 127 4.14 -10.51 14.93
C LYS A 127 4.40 -9.39 15.92
N PRO A 128 3.71 -9.39 17.06
CA PRO A 128 4.02 -8.48 18.15
C PRO A 128 5.51 -8.54 18.50
N VAL A 129 6.12 -7.36 18.61
CA VAL A 129 7.52 -7.15 18.92
C VAL A 129 7.64 -6.84 20.41
N TYR A 130 8.42 -7.65 21.12
CA TYR A 130 8.74 -7.45 22.54
C TYR A 130 10.25 -7.39 22.76
N VAL A 131 10.90 -6.43 22.10
CA VAL A 131 12.37 -6.37 22.00
C VAL A 131 12.97 -5.36 22.97
N LEU A 132 12.22 -4.36 23.42
CA LEU A 132 12.77 -3.28 24.25
C LEU A 132 12.96 -3.74 25.70
N LYS A 133 14.23 -3.86 26.11
CA LYS A 133 14.65 -4.03 27.50
C LYS A 133 15.13 -2.68 28.03
N THR A 134 14.17 -1.78 28.28
CA THR A 134 14.44 -0.43 28.78
C THR A 134 13.50 -0.12 29.94
N ASN A 135 13.86 0.85 30.79
CA ASN A 135 12.94 1.38 31.81
C ASN A 135 12.22 2.64 31.32
N ASN A 136 12.47 3.07 30.08
CA ASN A 136 11.87 4.26 29.51
C ASN A 136 10.40 4.01 29.13
N LYS A 137 9.48 4.70 29.80
CA LYS A 137 8.03 4.58 29.58
C LYS A 137 7.59 4.95 28.15
N LEU A 138 8.22 5.96 27.54
CA LEU A 138 7.90 6.38 26.17
C LEU A 138 8.22 5.25 25.18
N LEU A 139 9.38 4.61 25.34
CA LEU A 139 9.81 3.52 24.46
C LEU A 139 8.88 2.31 24.59
N HIS A 140 8.44 1.98 25.81
CA HIS A 140 7.41 0.97 26.04
C HIS A 140 6.08 1.33 25.39
N HIS A 141 5.67 2.60 25.47
CA HIS A 141 4.45 3.06 24.84
C HIS A 141 4.51 2.95 23.31
N VAL A 142 5.63 3.31 22.69
CA VAL A 142 5.84 3.14 21.24
C VAL A 142 5.78 1.66 20.84
N GLN A 143 6.40 0.77 21.62
CA GLN A 143 6.31 -0.68 21.36
C GLN A 143 4.87 -1.20 21.48
N HIS A 144 4.13 -0.72 22.47
CA HIS A 144 2.72 -1.06 22.63
C HIS A 144 1.89 -0.60 21.44
N LEU A 145 2.01 0.67 21.02
CA LEU A 145 1.31 1.20 19.84
C LEU A 145 1.65 0.41 18.57
N PHE A 146 2.92 0.01 18.40
CA PHE A 146 3.32 -0.85 17.28
C PHE A 146 2.55 -2.17 17.29
N ASN A 147 2.50 -2.83 18.45
CA ASN A 147 1.79 -4.11 18.61
C ASN A 147 0.28 -3.95 18.41
N ASP A 148 -0.30 -2.85 18.87
CA ASP A 148 -1.73 -2.58 18.77
C ASP A 148 -2.20 -2.38 17.34
N VAL A 149 -1.38 -1.79 16.46
CA VAL A 149 -1.71 -1.62 15.04
C VAL A 149 -1.83 -2.97 14.33
N LEU A 150 -1.17 -4.03 14.82
CA LEU A 150 -1.22 -5.36 14.21
C LEU A 150 -2.61 -5.99 14.23
N LYS A 151 -3.51 -5.54 15.11
CA LYS A 151 -4.91 -6.02 15.12
C LYS A 151 -5.66 -5.71 13.82
N TYR A 152 -5.24 -4.67 13.09
CA TYR A 152 -5.84 -4.32 11.80
C TYR A 152 -5.45 -5.30 10.68
N GLU A 153 -4.42 -6.14 10.89
CA GLU A 153 -4.00 -7.21 9.96
C GLU A 153 -4.78 -8.53 10.16
N ASP A 154 -5.60 -8.64 11.21
CA ASP A 154 -6.45 -9.82 11.40
C ASP A 154 -7.50 -9.93 10.29
N LYS A 155 -7.32 -10.95 9.43
CA LYS A 155 -8.20 -11.24 8.29
C LYS A 155 -9.66 -11.43 8.69
N LYS A 156 -9.94 -11.98 9.88
CA LYS A 156 -11.30 -12.17 10.38
C LYS A 156 -11.94 -10.83 10.73
N LEU A 157 -11.21 -9.94 11.41
CA LEU A 157 -11.67 -8.60 11.74
C LEU A 157 -11.85 -7.76 10.48
N GLN A 158 -10.91 -7.83 9.54
CA GLN A 158 -11.03 -7.17 8.24
C GLN A 158 -12.27 -7.66 7.49
N GLN A 159 -12.55 -8.97 7.51
CA GLN A 159 -13.74 -9.49 6.85
C GLN A 159 -15.02 -8.98 7.51
N LYS A 160 -15.11 -9.03 8.84
CA LYS A 160 -16.23 -8.46 9.59
C LYS A 160 -16.45 -6.98 9.28
N ALA A 161 -15.37 -6.20 9.16
CA ALA A 161 -15.45 -4.82 8.73
C ALA A 161 -15.98 -4.68 7.29
N ARG A 162 -15.49 -5.49 6.35
CA ARG A 162 -15.96 -5.50 4.95
C ARG A 162 -17.43 -5.86 4.82
N ASP A 163 -17.95 -6.72 5.68
CA ASP A 163 -19.36 -7.11 5.69
C ASP A 163 -20.28 -5.97 6.15
N LEU A 164 -19.78 -5.06 7.00
CA LEU A 164 -20.51 -3.88 7.48
C LEU A 164 -20.42 -2.69 6.51
N VAL A 165 -19.31 -2.56 5.80
CA VAL A 165 -19.07 -1.45 4.88
C VAL A 165 -19.84 -1.70 3.56
N PRO A 166 -20.66 -0.76 3.06
CA PRO A 166 -21.39 -0.92 1.80
C PRO A 166 -20.45 -0.72 0.59
N LEU A 167 -19.48 -1.61 0.41
CA LEU A 167 -18.38 -1.49 -0.55
C LEU A 167 -18.86 -1.30 -1.99
N VAL A 168 -19.89 -2.04 -2.41
CA VAL A 168 -20.43 -1.91 -3.78
C VAL A 168 -20.97 -0.50 -4.04
N THR A 169 -21.76 0.03 -3.11
CA THR A 169 -22.32 1.38 -3.22
C THR A 169 -21.22 2.45 -3.22
N LEU A 170 -20.22 2.32 -2.35
CA LEU A 170 -19.11 3.27 -2.27
C LEU A 170 -18.26 3.26 -3.54
N LYS A 171 -18.00 2.08 -4.12
CA LYS A 171 -17.29 1.95 -5.39
C LYS A 171 -18.05 2.59 -6.55
N LEU A 172 -19.38 2.41 -6.62
CA LEU A 172 -20.22 3.04 -7.64
C LEU A 172 -20.18 4.58 -7.51
N ARG A 173 -20.33 5.11 -6.29
CA ARG A 173 -20.23 6.56 -6.04
C ARG A 173 -18.84 7.11 -6.35
N ALA A 174 -17.78 6.35 -6.09
CA ALA A 174 -16.42 6.75 -6.44
C ALA A 174 -16.27 6.88 -7.97
N LEU A 175 -16.81 5.95 -8.75
CA LEU A 175 -16.82 6.06 -10.22
C LEU A 175 -17.63 7.28 -10.71
N GLU A 176 -18.77 7.55 -10.09
CA GLU A 176 -19.58 8.74 -10.41
C GLU A 176 -18.82 10.04 -10.09
N ARG A 177 -18.17 10.10 -8.92
CA ARG A 177 -17.32 11.23 -8.52
C ARG A 177 -16.18 11.47 -9.51
N MET A 178 -15.49 10.42 -9.95
CA MET A 178 -14.45 10.53 -10.97
C MET A 178 -15.01 11.10 -12.28
N ARG A 179 -16.11 10.55 -12.78
CA ARG A 179 -16.76 11.03 -14.02
C ARG A 179 -17.17 12.49 -13.91
N ALA A 180 -17.72 12.89 -12.77
CA ALA A 180 -18.10 14.28 -12.50
C ALA A 180 -16.87 15.20 -12.49
N HIS A 181 -15.77 14.78 -11.85
CA HIS A 181 -14.52 15.53 -11.81
C HIS A 181 -13.90 15.69 -13.21
N GLN A 182 -13.82 14.61 -13.98
CA GLN A 182 -13.36 14.63 -15.38
C GLN A 182 -14.21 15.57 -16.25
N LYS A 183 -15.52 15.61 -16.04
CA LYS A 183 -16.42 16.52 -16.75
C LYS A 183 -16.10 17.98 -16.43
N LYS A 184 -15.83 18.33 -15.17
CA LYS A 184 -15.43 19.68 -14.74
C LYS A 184 -14.10 20.12 -15.33
N ILE A 185 -13.12 19.21 -15.40
CA ILE A 185 -11.83 19.46 -16.05
C ILE A 185 -12.05 19.76 -17.54
N LYS A 186 -12.88 18.96 -18.23
CA LYS A 186 -13.20 19.18 -19.67
C LYS A 186 -13.94 20.49 -19.92
N LEU A 187 -14.80 20.92 -19.01
CA LEU A 187 -15.52 22.20 -19.07
C LEU A 187 -14.64 23.41 -18.71
N GLY A 188 -13.40 23.19 -18.27
CA GLY A 188 -12.49 24.25 -17.83
C GLY A 188 -12.83 24.86 -16.47
N GLU A 189 -13.77 24.26 -15.72
CA GLU A 189 -14.21 24.72 -14.40
C GLU A 189 -13.16 24.44 -13.31
N THR A 190 -12.23 23.52 -13.56
CA THR A 190 -11.20 23.11 -12.59
C THR A 190 -9.90 22.77 -13.32
N LYS A 191 -8.78 23.35 -12.88
CA LYS A 191 -7.43 23.10 -13.44
C LYS A 191 -6.68 21.96 -12.73
N GLU A 192 -7.35 21.23 -11.86
CA GLU A 192 -6.75 20.15 -11.08
C GLU A 192 -6.50 18.91 -11.94
N HIS A 193 -5.53 18.10 -11.52
CA HIS A 193 -5.25 16.80 -12.12
C HIS A 193 -6.45 15.85 -11.97
N ASP A 194 -6.54 14.87 -12.87
CA ASP A 194 -7.56 13.83 -12.79
C ASP A 194 -7.49 13.06 -11.46
N MET A 195 -8.64 12.72 -10.90
CA MET A 195 -8.74 12.07 -9.59
C MET A 195 -8.63 10.56 -9.77
N THR A 196 -7.74 9.90 -9.02
CA THR A 196 -7.65 8.43 -9.07
C THR A 196 -8.86 7.77 -8.38
N PHE A 197 -9.12 6.52 -8.74
CA PHE A 197 -10.21 5.76 -8.13
C PHE A 197 -10.03 5.55 -6.63
N GLU A 198 -8.80 5.32 -6.17
CA GLU A 198 -8.49 5.14 -4.75
C GLU A 198 -8.79 6.41 -3.95
N THR A 199 -8.43 7.58 -4.48
CA THR A 199 -8.76 8.86 -3.86
C THR A 199 -10.27 9.09 -3.83
N ALA A 200 -10.97 8.83 -4.94
CA ALA A 200 -12.42 8.96 -4.98
C ALA A 200 -13.11 8.01 -3.98
N LEU A 201 -12.64 6.75 -3.89
CA LEU A 201 -13.16 5.76 -2.96
C LEU A 201 -12.89 6.15 -1.50
N LEU A 202 -11.71 6.68 -1.20
CA LEU A 202 -11.38 7.17 0.14
C LEU A 202 -12.31 8.32 0.55
N LEU A 203 -12.60 9.27 -0.35
CA LEU A 203 -13.51 10.36 -0.08
C LEU A 203 -14.94 9.88 0.19
N GLU A 204 -15.44 8.92 -0.60
CA GLU A 204 -16.75 8.31 -0.38
C GLU A 204 -16.79 7.52 0.94
N LEU A 205 -15.73 6.80 1.27
CA LEU A 205 -15.60 6.05 2.52
C LEU A 205 -15.61 6.99 3.73
N MET A 206 -14.83 8.07 3.71
CA MET A 206 -14.82 9.10 4.77
C MET A 206 -16.19 9.76 4.93
N GLY A 207 -16.84 10.08 3.81
CA GLY A 207 -18.19 10.65 3.81
C GLY A 207 -19.21 9.71 4.43
N TRP A 208 -19.18 8.43 4.06
CA TRP A 208 -20.05 7.40 4.66
C TRP A 208 -19.76 7.20 6.15
N PHE A 209 -18.49 7.10 6.53
CA PHE A 209 -18.09 6.88 7.92
C PHE A 209 -18.64 7.99 8.81
N LYS A 210 -18.40 9.25 8.43
CA LYS A 210 -18.80 10.43 9.21
C LYS A 210 -20.32 10.60 9.34
N HIS A 211 -21.08 10.32 8.29
CA HIS A 211 -22.51 10.69 8.24
C HIS A 211 -23.48 9.52 8.39
N ARG A 212 -23.03 8.27 8.25
CA ARG A 212 -23.91 7.09 8.22
C ARG A 212 -23.51 6.00 9.19
N PHE A 213 -22.21 5.79 9.41
CA PHE A 213 -21.73 4.69 10.22
C PHE A 213 -21.43 5.10 11.66
N PHE A 214 -20.66 6.17 11.83
CA PHE A 214 -20.21 6.64 13.12
C PHE A 214 -21.10 7.78 13.64
N ARG A 215 -21.27 7.83 14.95
CA ARG A 215 -21.94 8.94 15.65
C ARG A 215 -21.05 9.42 16.77
N TRP A 216 -20.86 10.73 16.83
CA TRP A 216 -20.21 11.37 17.96
C TRP A 216 -21.12 11.32 19.19
N VAL A 217 -20.59 10.86 20.33
CA VAL A 217 -21.30 10.79 21.62
C VAL A 217 -20.50 11.60 22.63
N ASN A 218 -21.05 12.73 23.09
CA ASN A 218 -20.47 13.51 24.20
C ASN A 218 -20.86 12.92 25.55
N ALA A 219 -22.12 12.52 25.65
CA ALA A 219 -22.73 11.88 26.79
C ALA A 219 -23.73 10.85 26.23
N PRO A 220 -23.64 9.57 26.63
CA PRO A 220 -24.63 8.58 26.22
C PRO A 220 -26.01 8.95 26.78
N PRO A 221 -27.11 8.58 26.13
CA PRO A 221 -28.42 8.65 26.75
C PRO A 221 -28.56 7.55 27.81
N CYS A 222 -29.32 7.81 28.87
CA CYS A 222 -29.64 6.80 29.87
C CYS A 222 -30.46 5.67 29.23
N ASN A 223 -30.13 4.41 29.53
CA ASN A 223 -30.87 3.25 29.02
C ASN A 223 -32.32 3.17 29.55
N ASP A 224 -32.58 3.75 30.72
CA ASP A 224 -33.89 3.65 31.40
C ASP A 224 -34.82 4.83 31.05
N CYS A 225 -34.31 6.06 30.98
CA CYS A 225 -35.12 7.27 30.75
C CYS A 225 -34.82 8.03 29.45
N GLY A 226 -33.69 7.75 28.79
CA GLY A 226 -33.28 8.43 27.55
C GLY A 226 -32.69 9.83 27.73
N GLU A 227 -32.63 10.36 28.95
CA GLU A 227 -32.05 11.68 29.25
C GLU A 227 -30.52 11.70 29.12
N VAL A 228 -29.97 12.90 28.99
CA VAL A 228 -28.51 13.12 28.88
C VAL A 228 -27.85 12.85 30.22
N THR A 229 -26.75 12.09 30.17
CA THR A 229 -26.07 11.58 31.36
C THR A 229 -24.76 12.34 31.62
N GLU A 230 -24.35 12.59 32.87
CA GLU A 230 -23.10 13.33 33.19
C GLU A 230 -21.92 12.44 33.62
N PHE A 231 -20.74 12.66 33.07
CA PHE A 231 -19.54 11.89 33.43
C PHE A 231 -19.24 11.91 34.94
N LEU A 232 -19.05 10.72 35.55
CA LEU A 232 -18.63 10.58 36.95
C LEU A 232 -17.15 10.20 37.08
N HIS A 233 -16.77 9.03 36.55
CA HIS A 233 -15.40 8.52 36.56
C HIS A 233 -15.23 7.38 35.55
N ILE A 234 -13.98 7.04 35.23
CA ILE A 234 -13.65 5.88 34.40
C ILE A 234 -13.45 4.67 35.31
N THR A 235 -14.06 3.54 34.96
CA THR A 235 -13.80 2.24 35.59
C THR A 235 -13.36 1.22 34.56
N GLN A 236 -12.39 0.40 34.93
CA GLN A 236 -11.91 -0.71 34.12
C GLN A 236 -12.73 -1.96 34.41
N PHE A 237 -13.19 -2.61 33.35
CA PHE A 237 -13.81 -3.93 33.45
C PHE A 237 -13.25 -4.87 32.37
N TYR A 238 -13.30 -6.16 32.65
CA TYR A 238 -12.77 -7.19 31.77
C TYR A 238 -13.90 -7.76 30.91
N TRP A 239 -13.82 -7.61 29.59
CA TRP A 239 -14.76 -8.21 28.67
C TRP A 239 -14.03 -9.13 27.68
N LYS A 240 -14.34 -10.43 27.73
CA LYS A 240 -13.84 -11.44 26.77
C LYS A 240 -12.34 -11.26 26.42
N SER A 241 -11.48 -11.13 27.43
CA SER A 241 -10.02 -10.93 27.36
C SER A 241 -9.49 -9.52 27.00
N GLU A 242 -10.37 -8.54 26.85
CA GLU A 242 -10.00 -7.13 26.68
C GLU A 242 -10.28 -6.35 27.97
N VAL A 243 -9.38 -5.44 28.33
CA VAL A 243 -9.62 -4.43 29.38
C VAL A 243 -10.32 -3.26 28.68
N CYS A 244 -11.56 -3.00 29.06
CA CYS A 244 -12.32 -1.88 28.55
C CYS A 244 -12.39 -0.81 29.63
N ASP A 245 -12.10 0.42 29.25
CA ASP A 245 -12.47 1.56 30.06
C ASP A 245 -13.98 1.77 29.89
N SER A 246 -14.68 2.14 30.96
CA SER A 246 -16.06 2.61 30.85
C SER A 246 -16.25 3.89 31.62
N GLU A 247 -16.94 4.81 30.98
CA GLU A 247 -17.44 6.00 31.64
C GLU A 247 -18.66 5.61 32.47
N VAL A 248 -18.55 5.81 33.78
CA VAL A 248 -19.64 5.62 34.73
C VAL A 248 -20.47 6.89 34.79
N VAL A 249 -21.78 6.73 34.74
CA VAL A 249 -22.72 7.85 34.79
C VAL A 249 -23.83 7.63 35.82
N PRO A 250 -24.16 8.62 36.68
CA PRO A 250 -25.24 8.49 37.67
C PRO A 250 -26.61 8.70 37.02
N HIS A 251 -27.58 7.87 37.41
CA HIS A 251 -28.99 8.10 37.13
C HIS A 251 -29.86 7.42 38.20
N ASP A 252 -30.75 8.18 38.88
CA ASP A 252 -31.72 7.65 39.88
C ASP A 252 -31.13 6.60 40.85
N ALA A 253 -30.02 6.95 41.52
CA ALA A 253 -29.28 6.10 42.45
C ALA A 253 -28.67 4.80 41.85
N ARG A 254 -28.61 4.67 40.52
CA ARG A 254 -27.88 3.60 39.81
C ARG A 254 -26.76 4.18 38.95
N SER A 255 -25.79 3.33 38.64
CA SER A 255 -24.65 3.66 37.79
C SER A 255 -24.76 2.90 36.48
N HIS A 256 -24.66 3.62 35.35
CA HIS A 256 -24.57 3.03 34.01
C HIS A 256 -23.15 3.17 33.47
N SER A 257 -22.71 2.22 32.65
CA SER A 257 -21.39 2.20 32.03
C SER A 257 -21.48 2.33 30.51
N PHE A 258 -20.64 3.20 29.94
CA PHE A 258 -20.45 3.31 28.50
C PHE A 258 -19.05 2.84 28.14
N PRO A 259 -18.90 1.68 27.46
CA PRO A 259 -17.58 1.16 27.09
C PRO A 259 -16.87 2.08 26.09
N THR A 260 -15.60 2.38 26.36
CA THR A 260 -14.68 3.16 25.52
C THR A 260 -13.56 2.30 24.98
#